data_AF-A0AA35TD17-F1
#
_entry.id   AF-A0AA35TD17-F1
#
_cell.length_a   1.000
_cell.length_b   1.000
_cell.length_c   1.000
_cell.angle_alpha   90.00
_cell.angle_beta   90.00
_cell.angle_gamma   90.00
#
_symmetry.space_group_name_H-M   'P 1'
#
loop_
_entity.id
_entity.type
_entity.pdbx_description
1 polymer ?
#
loop_
_entity_poly.entity_id
_entity_poly.type
_entity_poly.pdbx_seq_one_letter_code
_entity_poly.pdbx_strand_id
1 'polypeptide(L)'
;MPYLIRNTRFAHPHWKLLCKFFCLPVCLHMSCVIFVMWIILGPDEKIEFLKNIKDKVKNEPDATILCMTSLGAILLQQNLLDEVKVLVEETSQLLESLNGVSVVHAKFYELSSSYNKATSNFEAYYRDALRYLGCVEITSIAVAEQSERAFHLSLAALLAESVYNFGEILSHPVMDSLRGTERTWMAKLLKAFNAGDLCQFEDLRPFWEQQPDLFKNQTMLLRKIRLLSLMELIFRRHAHDRTISFSDIAKGASIDKIEVHITNILIINLLIYS
;
A
#
# COMPACT_ATOMS: atom_id res chain seq x y z
N MET A 1 -33.52 -13.04 0.55
CA MET A 1 -32.39 -13.88 0.07
C MET A 1 -32.75 -15.17 -0.69
N PRO A 2 -33.90 -15.88 -0.51
CA PRO A 2 -34.21 -17.10 -1.31
C PRO A 2 -34.55 -16.84 -2.79
N TYR A 3 -34.89 -15.60 -3.14
CA TYR A 3 -35.32 -15.20 -4.48
C TYR A 3 -34.19 -14.87 -5.46
N LEU A 4 -32.97 -14.64 -4.96
CA LEU A 4 -31.82 -14.24 -5.78
C LEU A 4 -31.38 -15.32 -6.79
N ILE A 5 -31.74 -16.57 -6.50
CA ILE A 5 -31.22 -17.74 -7.20
C ILE A 5 -32.19 -18.22 -8.29
N ARG A 6 -33.49 -17.91 -8.19
CA ARG A 6 -34.50 -18.41 -9.14
C ARG A 6 -34.54 -17.67 -10.47
N ASN A 7 -33.91 -16.50 -10.59
CA ASN A 7 -34.14 -15.59 -11.72
C ASN A 7 -32.90 -15.27 -12.56
N THR A 8 -31.76 -15.91 -12.33
CA THR A 8 -30.62 -15.83 -13.25
C THR A 8 -30.77 -16.93 -14.31
N ARG A 9 -30.87 -16.54 -15.58
CA ARG A 9 -30.84 -17.41 -16.77
C ARG A 9 -29.53 -18.21 -16.95
N PHE A 10 -28.71 -18.32 -15.91
CA PHE A 10 -27.48 -19.09 -15.89
C PHE A 10 -27.70 -20.39 -15.11
N ALA A 11 -28.44 -21.31 -15.73
CA ALA A 11 -28.70 -22.65 -15.22
C ALA A 11 -27.44 -23.53 -15.37
N HIS A 12 -26.36 -23.23 -14.64
CA HIS A 12 -25.26 -24.18 -14.44
C HIS A 12 -25.50 -24.96 -13.14
N PRO A 13 -25.28 -26.30 -13.12
CA PRO A 13 -25.59 -27.16 -11.96
C PRO A 13 -24.90 -26.76 -10.64
N HIS A 14 -23.83 -25.94 -10.69
CA HIS A 14 -23.09 -25.46 -9.53
C HIS A 14 -23.80 -24.36 -8.72
N TRP A 15 -24.77 -23.64 -9.31
CA TRP A 15 -25.54 -22.61 -8.61
C TRP A 15 -26.43 -23.21 -7.50
N LYS A 16 -26.95 -24.43 -7.71
CA LYS A 16 -27.70 -25.19 -6.69
C LYS A 16 -26.83 -25.62 -5.49
N LEU A 17 -25.52 -25.73 -5.67
CA LEU A 17 -24.58 -26.04 -4.58
C LEU A 17 -24.31 -24.81 -3.71
N LEU A 18 -24.22 -23.61 -4.31
CA LEU A 18 -24.11 -22.36 -3.55
C LEU A 18 -25.35 -22.09 -2.70
N CYS A 19 -26.56 -22.44 -3.16
CA CYS A 19 -27.78 -22.39 -2.35
C CYS A 19 -27.72 -23.20 -1.06
N LYS A 20 -26.92 -24.28 -1.02
CA LYS A 20 -26.80 -25.12 0.17
C LYS A 20 -25.94 -24.50 1.28
N PHE A 21 -25.19 -23.43 0.97
CA PHE A 21 -24.37 -22.69 1.93
C PHE A 21 -25.13 -21.56 2.64
N PHE A 22 -26.46 -21.64 2.72
CA PHE A 22 -27.38 -20.63 3.27
C PHE A 22 -27.23 -20.36 4.79
N CYS A 23 -26.25 -20.98 5.44
CA CYS A 23 -25.98 -20.85 6.88
C CYS A 23 -24.65 -20.14 7.19
N LEU A 24 -23.95 -19.62 6.17
CA LEU A 24 -22.70 -18.87 6.35
C LEU A 24 -22.99 -17.36 6.50
N PRO A 25 -22.11 -16.61 7.19
CA PRO A 25 -22.21 -15.15 7.26
C PRO A 25 -22.34 -14.53 5.86
N VAL A 26 -23.14 -13.47 5.71
CA VAL A 26 -23.42 -12.81 4.42
C VAL A 26 -22.12 -12.49 3.66
N CYS A 27 -21.06 -12.13 4.37
CA CYS A 27 -19.73 -11.88 3.80
C CYS A 27 -19.11 -13.11 3.12
N LEU A 28 -19.18 -14.31 3.74
CA LEU A 28 -18.64 -15.53 3.14
C LEU A 28 -19.44 -15.97 1.90
N HIS A 29 -20.77 -15.82 1.95
CA HIS A 29 -21.60 -16.16 0.81
C HIS A 29 -21.30 -15.25 -0.38
N MET A 30 -21.10 -13.95 -0.12
CA MET A 30 -20.71 -12.98 -1.14
C MET A 30 -19.31 -13.24 -1.68
N SER A 31 -18.33 -13.57 -0.84
CA SER A 31 -16.99 -13.98 -1.29
C SER A 31 -17.05 -15.22 -2.19
N CYS A 32 -17.88 -16.21 -1.88
CA CYS A 32 -18.08 -17.40 -2.72
C CYS A 32 -18.76 -17.06 -4.06
N VAL A 33 -19.79 -16.20 -4.06
CA VAL A 33 -20.46 -15.76 -5.29
C VAL A 33 -19.50 -14.95 -6.18
N ILE A 34 -18.70 -14.07 -5.59
CA ILE A 34 -17.67 -13.29 -6.31
C ILE A 34 -16.59 -14.23 -6.88
N PHE A 35 -16.14 -15.22 -6.10
CA PHE A 35 -15.15 -16.20 -6.56
C PHE A 35 -15.66 -17.04 -7.74
N VAL A 36 -16.90 -17.53 -7.65
CA VAL A 36 -17.54 -18.30 -8.72
C VAL A 36 -17.80 -17.43 -9.96
N MET A 37 -18.18 -16.16 -9.76
CA MET A 37 -18.28 -15.19 -10.84
C MET A 37 -16.92 -14.98 -11.54
N TRP A 38 -15.84 -14.93 -10.77
CA TRP A 38 -14.48 -14.70 -11.29
C TRP A 38 -14.01 -15.84 -12.20
N ILE A 39 -14.45 -17.08 -11.92
CA ILE A 39 -14.12 -18.30 -12.68
C ILE A 39 -14.96 -18.45 -13.96
N ILE A 40 -16.22 -18.01 -13.96
CA ILE A 40 -17.20 -18.42 -14.99
C ILE A 40 -17.47 -17.36 -16.06
N LEU A 41 -17.40 -16.06 -15.73
CA LEU A 41 -17.89 -14.99 -16.62
C LEU A 41 -16.78 -14.24 -17.36
N GLY A 42 -17.13 -13.62 -18.51
CA GLY A 42 -16.30 -12.63 -19.20
C GLY A 42 -16.30 -11.26 -18.52
N PRO A 43 -15.34 -10.36 -18.82
CA PRO A 43 -15.17 -9.09 -18.09
C PRO A 43 -16.42 -8.19 -18.10
N ASP A 44 -17.11 -8.08 -19.23
CA ASP A 44 -18.31 -7.23 -19.35
C ASP A 44 -19.53 -7.86 -18.64
N GLU A 45 -19.66 -9.18 -18.71
CA GLU A 45 -20.72 -9.91 -18.01
C GLU A 45 -20.55 -9.86 -16.48
N LYS A 46 -19.29 -9.83 -15.99
CA LYS A 46 -18.99 -9.64 -14.55
C LYS A 46 -19.49 -8.27 -14.08
N ILE A 47 -19.31 -7.22 -14.88
CA ILE A 47 -19.75 -5.86 -14.54
C ILE A 47 -21.27 -5.80 -14.43
N GLU A 48 -22.00 -6.34 -15.42
CA GLU A 48 -23.46 -6.34 -15.40
C GLU A 48 -24.02 -7.16 -14.22
N PHE A 49 -23.40 -8.32 -13.95
CA PHE A 49 -23.77 -9.16 -12.81
C PHE A 49 -23.53 -8.46 -11.47
N LEU A 50 -22.39 -7.78 -11.28
CA LEU A 50 -22.09 -7.04 -10.06
C LEU A 50 -23.00 -5.83 -9.85
N LYS A 51 -23.36 -5.10 -10.92
CA LYS A 51 -24.33 -4.00 -10.85
C LYS A 51 -25.71 -4.52 -10.39
N ASN A 52 -26.15 -5.63 -10.97
CA ASN A 52 -27.41 -6.29 -10.58
C ASN A 52 -27.43 -6.79 -9.13
N ILE A 53 -26.28 -7.22 -8.59
CA ILE A 53 -26.17 -7.63 -7.18
C ILE A 53 -26.08 -6.41 -6.27
N LYS A 54 -25.32 -5.37 -6.64
CA LYS A 54 -25.23 -4.11 -5.89
C LYS A 54 -26.63 -3.56 -5.61
N ASP A 55 -27.51 -3.54 -6.60
CA ASP A 55 -28.89 -3.05 -6.43
C ASP A 55 -29.74 -3.89 -5.47
N LYS A 56 -29.46 -5.19 -5.36
CA LYS A 56 -30.22 -6.11 -4.50
C LYS A 56 -29.68 -6.16 -3.07
N VAL A 57 -28.45 -5.72 -2.85
CA VAL A 57 -27.72 -5.84 -1.58
C VAL A 57 -27.53 -4.48 -0.87
N LYS A 58 -28.16 -3.40 -1.38
CA LYS A 58 -28.11 -2.05 -0.78
C LYS A 58 -28.42 -1.97 0.71
N ASN A 59 -29.18 -2.92 1.26
CA ASN A 59 -29.55 -2.94 2.67
C ASN A 59 -28.42 -3.44 3.59
N GLU A 60 -27.37 -4.05 3.04
CA GLU A 60 -26.22 -4.59 3.78
C GLU A 60 -24.94 -3.87 3.34
N PRO A 61 -24.35 -3.01 4.18
CA PRO A 61 -23.21 -2.19 3.79
C PRO A 61 -21.95 -3.01 3.49
N ASP A 62 -21.67 -4.05 4.29
CA ASP A 62 -20.52 -4.95 4.11
C ASP A 62 -20.52 -5.61 2.73
N ALA A 63 -21.68 -6.12 2.31
CA ALA A 63 -21.81 -6.80 1.04
C ALA A 63 -21.85 -5.81 -0.14
N THR A 64 -22.33 -4.60 0.07
CA THR A 64 -22.23 -3.50 -0.91
C THR A 64 -20.76 -3.14 -1.18
N ILE A 65 -19.95 -3.01 -0.13
CA ILE A 65 -18.51 -2.72 -0.27
C ILE A 65 -17.79 -3.87 -0.97
N LEU A 66 -18.10 -5.13 -0.66
CA LEU A 66 -17.52 -6.27 -1.37
C LEU A 66 -17.87 -6.26 -2.88
N CYS A 67 -19.08 -5.85 -3.25
CA CYS A 67 -19.46 -5.70 -4.65
C CYS A 67 -18.70 -4.55 -5.33
N MET A 68 -18.60 -3.40 -4.66
CA MET A 68 -17.90 -2.23 -5.18
C MET A 68 -16.41 -2.51 -5.36
N THR A 69 -15.76 -3.10 -4.37
CA THR A 69 -14.34 -3.47 -4.46
C THR A 69 -14.07 -4.47 -5.58
N SER A 70 -14.94 -5.46 -5.77
CA SER A 70 -14.84 -6.43 -6.87
C SER A 70 -15.06 -5.77 -8.24
N LEU A 71 -16.00 -4.83 -8.33
CA LEU A 71 -16.24 -4.05 -9.54
C LEU A 71 -15.02 -3.18 -9.88
N GLY A 72 -14.47 -2.48 -8.89
CA GLY A 72 -13.25 -1.69 -9.05
C GLY A 72 -12.06 -2.52 -9.50
N ALA A 73 -11.91 -3.76 -9.01
CA ALA A 73 -10.84 -4.65 -9.45
C ALA A 73 -10.95 -5.01 -10.94
N ILE A 74 -12.16 -5.18 -11.46
CA ILE A 74 -12.40 -5.46 -12.89
C ILE A 74 -12.17 -4.20 -13.73
N LEU A 75 -12.67 -3.05 -13.29
CA LEU A 75 -12.46 -1.77 -13.98
C LEU A 75 -10.96 -1.40 -14.03
N LEU A 76 -10.21 -1.72 -12.98
CA LEU A 76 -8.76 -1.56 -12.95
C LEU A 76 -8.06 -2.44 -13.98
N GLN A 77 -8.52 -3.69 -14.19
CA GLN A 77 -8.01 -4.55 -15.26
C GLN A 77 -8.33 -4.01 -16.66
N GLN A 78 -9.43 -3.29 -16.82
CA GLN A 78 -9.81 -2.60 -18.06
C GLN A 78 -9.11 -1.23 -18.23
N ASN A 79 -8.25 -0.84 -17.28
CA ASN A 79 -7.54 0.45 -17.26
C ASN A 79 -8.48 1.69 -17.21
N LEU A 80 -9.70 1.54 -16.68
CA LEU A 80 -10.67 2.61 -16.50
C LEU A 80 -10.44 3.34 -15.17
N LEU A 81 -9.34 4.10 -15.09
CA LEU A 81 -8.86 4.71 -13.83
C LEU A 81 -9.83 5.74 -13.22
N ASP A 82 -10.53 6.52 -14.05
CA ASP A 82 -11.46 7.54 -13.56
C ASP A 82 -12.67 6.93 -12.85
N GLU A 83 -13.22 5.84 -13.40
CA GLU A 83 -14.34 5.12 -12.78
C GLU A 83 -13.92 4.42 -11.49
N VAL A 84 -12.71 3.85 -11.46
CA VAL A 84 -12.15 3.25 -10.24
C VAL A 84 -11.98 4.30 -9.16
N LYS A 85 -11.55 5.52 -9.50
CA LYS A 85 -11.38 6.62 -8.53
C LYS A 85 -12.69 6.95 -7.83
N VAL A 86 -13.75 7.21 -8.60
CA VAL A 86 -15.07 7.52 -8.05
C VAL A 86 -15.54 6.37 -7.15
N LEU A 87 -15.35 5.13 -7.61
CA LEU A 87 -15.74 3.96 -6.86
C LEU A 87 -14.96 3.81 -5.54
N VAL A 88 -13.65 4.09 -5.53
CA VAL A 88 -12.81 4.06 -4.33
C VAL A 88 -13.23 5.15 -3.34
N GLU A 89 -13.52 6.36 -3.81
CA GLU A 89 -14.00 7.46 -2.96
C GLU A 89 -15.37 7.16 -2.34
N GLU A 90 -16.34 6.68 -3.12
CA GLU A 90 -17.64 6.24 -2.62
C GLU A 90 -17.51 5.11 -1.60
N THR A 91 -16.65 4.13 -1.89
CA THR A 91 -16.42 2.99 -0.99
C THR A 91 -15.75 3.43 0.31
N SER A 92 -14.82 4.40 0.27
CA SER A 92 -14.15 4.94 1.44
C SER A 92 -15.15 5.60 2.41
N GLN A 93 -16.08 6.42 1.88
CA GLN A 93 -17.10 7.08 2.70
C GLN A 93 -18.03 6.06 3.37
N LEU A 94 -18.41 5.01 2.65
CA LEU A 94 -19.21 3.92 3.23
C LEU A 94 -18.43 3.16 4.30
N LEU A 95 -17.12 2.97 4.12
CA LEU A 95 -16.26 2.28 5.06
C LEU A 95 -16.06 3.08 6.37
N GLU A 96 -15.95 4.41 6.29
CA GLU A 96 -15.89 5.29 7.47
C GLU A 96 -17.17 5.25 8.32
N SER A 97 -18.32 4.95 7.69
CA SER A 97 -19.59 4.79 8.39
C SER A 97 -19.73 3.45 9.14
N LEU A 98 -18.82 2.50 8.86
CA LEU A 98 -18.83 1.18 9.48
C LEU A 98 -18.00 1.16 10.76
N ASN A 99 -18.59 0.61 11.83
CA ASN A 99 -17.89 0.41 13.08
C ASN A 99 -17.13 -0.93 13.07
N GLY A 100 -15.79 -0.86 13.06
CA GLY A 100 -14.91 -2.00 13.30
C GLY A 100 -14.16 -2.49 12.06
N VAL A 101 -13.02 -3.14 12.29
CA VAL A 101 -12.18 -3.72 11.23
C VAL A 101 -12.74 -5.10 10.85
N SER A 102 -13.16 -5.24 9.60
CA SER A 102 -13.70 -6.48 9.04
C SER A 102 -12.94 -6.89 7.77
N VAL A 103 -13.20 -8.09 7.25
CA VAL A 103 -12.62 -8.62 5.99
C VAL A 103 -12.85 -7.66 4.81
N VAL A 104 -13.92 -6.87 4.90
CA VAL A 104 -14.30 -5.81 3.96
C VAL A 104 -13.21 -4.73 3.84
N HIS A 105 -12.54 -4.39 4.94
CA HIS A 105 -11.45 -3.41 4.97
C HIS A 105 -10.22 -3.92 4.21
N ALA A 106 -9.85 -5.19 4.40
CA ALA A 106 -8.77 -5.81 3.66
C ALA A 106 -9.02 -5.74 2.15
N LYS A 107 -10.25 -6.04 1.69
CA LYS A 107 -10.59 -5.96 0.26
C LYS A 107 -10.62 -4.53 -0.28
N PHE A 108 -11.04 -3.57 0.52
CA PHE A 108 -10.97 -2.16 0.14
C PHE A 108 -9.53 -1.67 0.00
N TYR A 109 -8.66 -1.91 1.00
CA TYR A 109 -7.27 -1.48 0.94
C TYR A 109 -6.48 -2.21 -0.15
N GLU A 110 -6.84 -3.45 -0.49
CA GLU A 110 -6.28 -4.16 -1.65
C GLU A 110 -6.60 -3.47 -2.98
N LEU A 111 -7.87 -3.05 -3.18
CA LEU A 111 -8.25 -2.28 -4.36
C LEU A 111 -7.56 -0.91 -4.38
N SER A 112 -7.62 -0.17 -3.28
CA SER A 112 -7.05 1.18 -3.19
C SER A 112 -5.53 1.17 -3.43
N SER A 113 -4.81 0.22 -2.83
CA SER A 113 -3.38 0.05 -3.09
C SER A 113 -3.12 -0.33 -4.56
N SER A 114 -3.90 -1.21 -5.17
CA SER A 114 -3.73 -1.56 -6.59
C SER A 114 -3.97 -0.34 -7.50
N TYR A 115 -4.98 0.49 -7.20
CA TYR A 115 -5.26 1.73 -7.91
C TYR A 115 -4.13 2.77 -7.74
N ASN A 116 -3.64 2.99 -6.52
CA ASN A 116 -2.56 3.92 -6.23
C ASN A 116 -1.23 3.48 -6.88
N LYS A 117 -0.98 2.17 -6.96
CA LYS A 117 0.14 1.60 -7.71
C LYS A 117 0.03 1.91 -9.21
N ALA A 118 -1.16 1.77 -9.79
CA ALA A 118 -1.40 2.07 -11.20
C ALA A 118 -1.26 3.57 -11.52
N THR A 119 -1.70 4.44 -10.62
CA THR A 119 -1.58 5.90 -10.76
C THR A 119 -0.22 6.46 -10.33
N SER A 120 0.73 5.60 -9.93
CA SER A 120 2.06 5.99 -9.42
C SER A 120 2.02 6.93 -8.20
N ASN A 121 0.96 6.88 -7.40
CA ASN A 121 0.85 7.62 -6.15
C ASN A 121 1.47 6.81 -5.00
N PHE A 122 2.78 6.95 -4.80
CA PHE A 122 3.54 6.18 -3.82
C PHE A 122 3.14 6.45 -2.36
N GLU A 123 2.75 7.69 -2.02
CA GLU A 123 2.35 8.05 -0.66
C GLU A 123 1.02 7.40 -0.26
N ALA A 124 0.01 7.54 -1.12
CA ALA A 124 -1.29 6.92 -0.87
C ALA A 124 -1.18 5.39 -0.90
N TYR A 125 -0.37 4.84 -1.81
CA TYR A 125 -0.07 3.42 -1.85
C TYR A 125 0.54 2.92 -0.54
N TYR A 126 1.56 3.61 -0.04
CA TYR A 126 2.27 3.23 1.18
C TYR A 126 1.32 3.15 2.39
N ARG A 127 0.51 4.20 2.59
CA ARG A 127 -0.48 4.25 3.67
C ARG A 127 -1.51 3.14 3.58
N ASP A 128 -2.09 2.94 2.40
CA ASP A 128 -3.17 1.96 2.23
C ASP A 128 -2.64 0.52 2.27
N ALA A 129 -1.42 0.28 1.78
CA ALA A 129 -0.75 -1.01 1.87
C ALA A 129 -0.38 -1.38 3.32
N LEU A 130 0.04 -0.42 4.16
CA LEU A 130 0.23 -0.67 5.59
C LEU A 130 -1.08 -1.02 6.29
N ARG A 131 -2.16 -0.29 5.99
CA ARG A 131 -3.50 -0.60 6.55
C ARG A 131 -3.97 -1.99 6.14
N TYR A 132 -3.70 -2.39 4.90
CA TYR A 132 -3.96 -3.75 4.43
C TYR A 132 -3.21 -4.80 5.26
N LEU A 133 -1.91 -4.61 5.47
CA LEU A 133 -1.09 -5.51 6.28
C LEU A 133 -1.55 -5.56 7.75
N GLY A 134 -2.11 -4.48 8.28
CA GLY A 134 -2.74 -4.47 9.61
C GLY A 134 -4.05 -5.26 9.69
N CYS A 135 -4.72 -5.50 8.56
CA CYS A 135 -5.99 -6.24 8.49
C CYS A 135 -5.82 -7.74 8.20
N VAL A 136 -4.64 -8.17 7.73
CA VAL A 136 -4.40 -9.52 7.21
C VAL A 136 -3.24 -10.17 7.93
N GLU A 137 -3.42 -11.41 8.38
CA GLU A 137 -2.31 -12.20 8.92
C GLU A 137 -1.36 -12.62 7.79
N ILE A 138 -0.06 -12.39 7.97
CA ILE A 138 0.99 -12.70 6.97
C ILE A 138 0.98 -14.19 6.60
N THR A 139 0.62 -15.07 7.55
CA THR A 139 0.49 -16.53 7.36
C THR A 139 -0.53 -16.92 6.31
N SER A 140 -1.51 -16.05 6.02
CA SER A 140 -2.53 -16.29 5.00
C SER A 140 -2.07 -15.98 3.57
N ILE A 141 -0.95 -15.27 3.41
CA ILE A 141 -0.41 -14.84 2.11
C ILE A 141 0.70 -15.81 1.69
N ALA A 142 0.76 -16.17 0.40
CA ALA A 142 1.84 -17.01 -0.11
C ALA A 142 3.21 -16.31 -0.01
N VAL A 143 4.27 -17.05 0.33
CA VAL A 143 5.62 -16.48 0.54
C VAL A 143 6.13 -15.67 -0.68
N ALA A 144 5.83 -16.14 -1.90
CA ALA A 144 6.18 -15.43 -3.12
C ALA A 144 5.51 -14.04 -3.17
N GLU A 145 4.21 -13.97 -2.86
CA GLU A 145 3.43 -12.74 -2.84
C GLU A 145 3.84 -11.81 -1.69
N GLN A 146 4.20 -12.35 -0.52
CA GLN A 146 4.76 -11.57 0.58
C GLN A 146 6.03 -10.84 0.14
N SER A 147 6.93 -11.52 -0.57
CA SER A 147 8.19 -10.92 -1.06
C SER A 147 7.94 -9.81 -2.09
N GLU A 148 6.90 -9.92 -2.90
CA GLU A 148 6.51 -8.91 -3.88
C GLU A 148 5.86 -7.69 -3.21
N ARG A 149 4.94 -7.92 -2.28
CA ARG A 149 4.30 -6.86 -1.48
C ARG A 149 5.34 -6.10 -0.65
N ALA A 150 6.26 -6.80 0.01
CA ALA A 150 7.35 -6.19 0.77
C ALA A 150 8.23 -5.30 -0.11
N PHE A 151 8.57 -5.77 -1.32
CA PHE A 151 9.38 -5.02 -2.27
C PHE A 151 8.67 -3.74 -2.73
N HIS A 152 7.40 -3.82 -3.15
CA HIS A 152 6.64 -2.65 -3.59
C HIS A 152 6.37 -1.66 -2.46
N LEU A 153 6.10 -2.15 -1.24
CA LEU A 153 5.93 -1.31 -0.07
C LEU A 153 7.22 -0.54 0.25
N SER A 154 8.37 -1.23 0.22
CA SER A 154 9.68 -0.63 0.41
C SER A 154 9.99 0.43 -0.65
N LEU A 155 9.68 0.13 -1.91
CA LEU A 155 9.88 1.05 -3.03
C LEU A 155 9.04 2.32 -2.86
N ALA A 156 7.76 2.16 -2.52
CA ALA A 156 6.86 3.28 -2.31
C ALA A 156 7.29 4.15 -1.11
N ALA A 157 7.76 3.53 -0.02
CA ALA A 157 8.27 4.27 1.13
C ALA A 157 9.50 5.11 0.78
N LEU A 158 10.40 4.60 -0.06
CA LEU A 158 11.58 5.34 -0.51
C LEU A 158 11.19 6.52 -1.41
N LEU A 159 10.26 6.30 -2.35
CA LEU A 159 9.82 7.28 -3.34
C LEU A 159 8.82 8.32 -2.80
N ALA A 160 8.13 8.04 -1.69
CA ALA A 160 7.20 9.00 -1.08
C ALA A 160 7.95 10.18 -0.43
N GLU A 161 7.63 11.42 -0.77
CA GLU A 161 8.32 12.61 -0.26
C GLU A 161 8.05 12.89 1.23
N SER A 162 6.87 12.50 1.72
CA SER A 162 6.40 12.75 3.08
C SER A 162 6.78 11.66 4.09
N VAL A 163 7.31 10.52 3.63
CA VAL A 163 7.60 9.37 4.49
C VAL A 163 9.05 9.40 4.96
N TYR A 164 9.27 9.79 6.22
CA TYR A 164 10.59 9.79 6.88
C TYR A 164 10.73 8.72 7.96
N ASN A 165 9.63 8.11 8.40
CA ASN A 165 9.64 7.05 9.40
C ASN A 165 9.65 5.67 8.74
N PHE A 166 10.84 5.07 8.64
CA PHE A 166 11.02 3.72 8.11
C PHE A 166 10.98 2.63 9.19
N GLY A 167 10.98 3.01 10.47
CA GLY A 167 10.97 2.09 11.60
C GLY A 167 9.73 1.20 11.64
N GLU A 168 8.57 1.76 11.28
CA GLU A 168 7.31 1.01 11.21
C GLU A 168 7.39 -0.16 10.21
N ILE A 169 7.89 0.09 8.99
CA ILE A 169 8.07 -0.96 7.98
C ILE A 169 9.12 -1.97 8.42
N LEU A 170 10.27 -1.47 8.92
CA LEU A 170 11.40 -2.31 9.30
C LEU A 170 11.08 -3.27 10.45
N SER A 171 10.15 -2.89 11.33
CA SER A 171 9.66 -3.75 12.42
C SER A 171 8.59 -4.74 11.96
N HIS A 172 7.98 -4.54 10.80
CA HIS A 172 6.88 -5.38 10.32
C HIS A 172 7.41 -6.73 9.79
N PRO A 173 6.77 -7.88 10.15
CA PRO A 173 7.26 -9.21 9.77
C PRO A 173 7.26 -9.47 8.24
N VAL A 174 6.58 -8.63 7.46
CA VAL A 174 6.62 -8.69 5.98
C VAL A 174 8.03 -8.46 5.42
N MET A 175 8.88 -7.75 6.17
CA MET A 175 10.28 -7.52 5.78
C MET A 175 11.15 -8.76 5.97
N ASP A 176 10.73 -9.72 6.79
CA ASP A 176 11.45 -10.97 6.98
C ASP A 176 11.36 -11.87 5.74
N SER A 177 10.26 -11.77 4.99
CA SER A 177 10.06 -12.47 3.71
C SER A 177 11.05 -12.02 2.61
N LEU A 178 11.71 -10.88 2.78
CA LEU A 178 12.78 -10.43 1.88
C LEU A 178 14.15 -11.00 2.26
N ARG A 179 14.35 -11.43 3.52
CA ARG A 179 15.63 -11.95 4.00
C ARG A 179 15.88 -13.33 3.39
N GLY A 180 16.98 -13.46 2.63
CA GLY A 180 17.33 -14.71 1.95
C GLY A 180 16.89 -14.79 0.49
N THR A 181 16.28 -13.73 -0.04
CA THR A 181 15.98 -13.58 -1.47
C THR A 181 17.01 -12.67 -2.16
N GLU A 182 17.01 -12.65 -3.50
CA GLU A 182 17.80 -11.71 -4.31
C GLU A 182 17.50 -10.24 -3.98
N ARG A 183 16.35 -9.95 -3.36
CA ARG A 183 15.89 -8.60 -2.99
C ARG A 183 16.37 -8.14 -1.60
N THR A 184 17.31 -8.87 -0.99
CA THR A 184 17.87 -8.50 0.33
C THR A 184 18.48 -7.09 0.35
N TRP A 185 18.96 -6.60 -0.80
CA TRP A 185 19.48 -5.23 -0.94
C TRP A 185 18.43 -4.16 -0.59
N MET A 186 17.15 -4.40 -0.85
CA MET A 186 16.06 -3.46 -0.56
C MET A 186 15.90 -3.25 0.95
N ALA A 187 15.97 -4.34 1.73
CA ALA A 187 15.93 -4.26 3.19
C ALA A 187 17.18 -3.56 3.76
N LYS A 188 18.35 -3.77 3.15
CA LYS A 188 19.58 -3.03 3.52
C LYS A 188 19.47 -1.55 3.18
N LEU A 189 18.89 -1.21 2.02
CA LEU A 189 18.68 0.17 1.60
C LEU A 189 17.75 0.90 2.57
N LEU A 190 16.61 0.31 2.95
CA LEU A 190 15.74 0.88 3.97
C LEU A 190 16.43 1.08 5.32
N LYS A 191 17.29 0.16 5.74
CA LYS A 191 18.11 0.33 6.95
C LYS A 191 19.11 1.47 6.82
N ALA A 192 19.73 1.65 5.66
CA ALA A 192 20.62 2.77 5.39
C ALA A 192 19.87 4.12 5.46
N PHE A 193 18.65 4.19 4.92
CA PHE A 193 17.78 5.36 5.05
C PHE A 193 17.39 5.63 6.51
N ASN A 194 16.99 4.60 7.25
CA ASN A 194 16.62 4.73 8.67
C ASN A 194 17.80 5.18 9.55
N ALA A 195 19.02 4.73 9.24
CA ALA A 195 20.24 5.12 9.96
C ALA A 195 20.88 6.42 9.44
N GLY A 196 20.42 6.94 8.30
CA GLY A 196 21.04 8.07 7.61
C GLY A 196 22.48 7.79 7.16
N ASP A 197 22.79 6.54 6.78
CA ASP A 197 24.13 6.11 6.39
C ASP A 197 24.36 6.28 4.88
N LEU A 198 25.05 7.36 4.51
CA LEU A 198 25.41 7.69 3.14
C LEU A 198 26.40 6.69 2.51
N CYS A 199 27.29 6.08 3.31
CA CYS A 199 28.26 5.12 2.80
C CYS A 199 27.54 3.85 2.32
N GLN A 200 26.64 3.30 3.14
CA GLN A 200 25.84 2.14 2.75
C GLN A 200 24.94 2.42 1.53
N PHE A 201 24.46 3.66 1.38
CA PHE A 201 23.68 4.04 0.21
C PHE A 201 24.49 4.04 -1.10
N GLU A 202 25.71 4.58 -1.07
CA GLU A 202 26.63 4.55 -2.22
C GLU A 202 27.12 3.12 -2.52
N ASP A 203 27.38 2.31 -1.49
CA ASP A 203 27.75 0.90 -1.66
C ASP A 203 26.66 0.08 -2.37
N LEU A 204 25.38 0.44 -2.15
CA LEU A 204 24.22 -0.22 -2.75
C LEU A 204 23.83 0.34 -4.13
N ARG A 205 24.52 1.39 -4.60
CA ARG A 205 24.31 2.03 -5.91
C ARG A 205 24.19 1.07 -7.10
N PRO A 206 25.10 0.10 -7.31
CA PRO A 206 25.00 -0.79 -8.46
C PRO A 206 23.74 -1.66 -8.47
N PHE A 207 23.06 -1.82 -7.33
CA PHE A 207 21.81 -2.59 -7.23
C PHE A 207 20.58 -1.71 -7.44
N TRP A 208 20.50 -0.57 -6.76
CA TRP A 208 19.31 0.29 -6.86
C TRP A 208 19.26 1.07 -8.19
N GLU A 209 20.39 1.33 -8.84
CA GLU A 209 20.47 1.97 -10.16
C GLU A 209 19.89 1.09 -11.28
N GLN A 210 19.81 -0.23 -11.06
CA GLN A 210 19.14 -1.16 -11.99
C GLN A 210 17.61 -0.97 -12.01
N GLN A 211 17.04 -0.35 -10.97
CA GLN A 211 15.60 -0.11 -10.90
C GLN A 211 15.26 1.26 -11.50
N PRO A 212 14.42 1.33 -12.55
CA PRO A 212 14.17 2.55 -13.29
C PRO A 212 13.48 3.63 -12.44
N ASP A 213 12.61 3.24 -11.50
CA ASP A 213 11.87 4.17 -10.65
C ASP A 213 12.77 4.87 -9.63
N LEU A 214 13.80 4.17 -9.13
CA LEU A 214 14.80 4.75 -8.21
C LEU A 214 15.78 5.63 -8.99
N PHE A 215 16.22 5.20 -10.17
CA PHE A 215 17.13 5.97 -11.00
C PHE A 215 16.54 7.31 -11.42
N LYS A 216 15.28 7.33 -11.89
CA LYS A 216 14.56 8.56 -12.23
C LYS A 216 14.51 9.56 -11.06
N ASN A 217 14.42 9.05 -9.83
CA ASN A 217 14.26 9.85 -8.61
C ASN A 217 15.55 9.96 -7.77
N GLN A 218 16.73 9.70 -8.35
CA GLN A 218 18.01 9.69 -7.63
C GLN A 218 18.27 10.99 -6.84
N THR A 219 18.00 12.16 -7.45
CA THR A 219 18.20 13.46 -6.79
C THR A 219 17.31 13.62 -5.56
N MET A 220 16.07 13.12 -5.62
CA MET A 220 15.13 13.14 -4.50
C MET A 220 15.59 12.20 -3.39
N LEU A 221 16.03 10.98 -3.74
CA LEU A 221 16.56 9.99 -2.79
C LEU A 221 17.82 10.50 -2.07
N LEU A 222 18.74 11.13 -2.80
CA LEU A 222 19.95 11.75 -2.23
C LEU A 222 19.61 12.86 -1.23
N ARG A 223 18.67 13.75 -1.58
CA ARG A 223 18.18 14.79 -0.66
C ARG A 223 17.56 14.17 0.59
N LYS A 224 16.76 13.12 0.42
CA LYS A 224 16.06 12.43 1.49
C LYS A 224 17.00 11.74 2.47
N ILE A 225 18.00 10.99 2.01
CA ILE A 225 18.97 10.36 2.91
C ILE A 225 19.85 11.38 3.64
N ARG A 226 20.20 12.49 3.00
CA ARG A 226 20.92 13.61 3.65
C ARG A 226 20.10 14.24 4.77
N LEU A 227 18.80 14.46 4.53
CA LEU A 227 17.86 14.92 5.56
C LEU A 227 17.78 13.95 6.73
N LEU A 228 17.66 12.64 6.46
CA LEU A 228 17.60 11.61 7.50
C LEU A 228 18.90 11.50 8.30
N SER A 229 20.06 11.60 7.64
CA SER A 229 21.37 11.68 8.29
C SER A 229 21.45 12.86 9.25
N LEU A 230 20.97 14.02 8.82
CA LEU A 230 20.93 15.21 9.67
C LEU A 230 19.92 15.08 10.82
N MET A 231 18.74 14.50 10.58
CA MET A 231 17.77 14.18 11.64
C MET A 231 18.38 13.24 12.69
N GLU A 232 19.03 12.16 12.26
CA GLU A 232 19.68 11.21 13.16
C GLU A 232 20.83 11.85 13.96
N LEU A 233 21.61 12.75 13.34
CA LEU A 233 22.64 13.53 14.03
C LEU A 233 22.04 14.47 15.09
N ILE A 234 20.85 15.04 14.86
CA ILE A 234 20.12 15.83 15.85
C ILE A 234 19.61 14.94 16.98
N PHE A 235 18.99 13.80 16.66
CA PHE A 235 18.42 12.87 17.65
C PHE A 235 19.48 12.24 18.57
N ARG A 236 20.69 11.99 18.07
CA ARG A 236 21.81 11.47 18.89
C ARG A 236 22.40 12.49 19.86
N ARG A 237 22.17 13.79 19.65
CA ARG A 237 22.67 14.85 20.54
C ARG A 237 21.73 15.03 21.74
N HIS A 238 22.33 15.29 22.92
CA HIS A 238 21.56 15.53 24.14
C HIS A 238 20.74 16.83 24.05
N ALA A 239 19.54 16.83 24.66
CA ALA A 239 18.54 17.90 24.58
C ALA A 239 19.05 19.31 24.97
N HIS A 240 20.16 19.41 25.70
CA HIS A 240 20.75 20.66 26.18
C HIS A 240 21.76 21.31 25.23
N ASP A 241 22.18 20.64 24.14
CA ASP A 241 23.18 21.16 23.20
C ASP A 241 22.69 21.06 21.75
N ARG A 242 21.65 21.84 21.45
CA ARG A 242 20.98 21.88 20.12
C ARG A 242 21.67 22.81 19.11
N THR A 243 22.78 23.45 19.48
CA THR A 243 23.57 24.27 18.56
C THR A 243 24.47 23.36 17.71
N ILE A 244 24.19 23.31 16.41
CA ILE A 244 24.96 22.48 15.47
C ILE A 244 25.86 23.40 14.64
N SER A 245 27.16 23.11 14.67
CA SER A 245 28.13 23.83 13.83
C SER A 245 27.94 23.43 12.36
N PHE A 246 28.02 24.40 11.45
CA PHE A 246 27.92 24.14 10.00
C PHE A 246 28.97 23.14 9.50
N SER A 247 30.12 23.03 10.19
CA SER A 247 31.16 22.05 9.90
C SER A 247 30.75 20.61 10.20
N ASP A 248 29.96 20.38 11.25
CA ASP A 248 29.50 19.03 11.60
C ASP A 248 28.42 18.55 10.63
N ILE A 249 27.55 19.47 10.19
CA ILE A 249 26.50 19.18 9.19
C ILE A 249 27.14 18.84 7.83
N ALA A 250 28.13 19.64 7.41
CA ALA A 250 28.83 19.41 6.15
C ALA A 250 29.56 18.06 6.11
N LYS A 251 30.17 17.64 7.24
CA LYS A 251 30.82 16.33 7.38
C LYS A 251 29.81 15.17 7.39
N GLY A 252 28.71 15.32 8.13
CA GLY A 252 27.69 14.27 8.26
C GLY A 252 26.90 14.02 6.98
N ALA A 253 26.54 15.08 6.26
CA ALA A 253 25.73 14.99 5.04
C ALA A 253 26.58 14.91 3.75
N SER A 254 27.89 15.12 3.83
CA SER A 254 28.81 15.26 2.67
C SER A 254 28.32 16.33 1.67
N ILE A 255 28.13 17.57 2.14
CA ILE A 255 27.52 18.67 1.38
C ILE A 255 28.36 19.96 1.44
N ASP A 256 28.41 20.72 0.33
CA ASP A 256 28.93 22.10 0.27
C ASP A 256 28.01 23.13 0.95
N LYS A 257 28.60 24.18 1.55
CA LYS A 257 27.92 25.16 2.44
C LYS A 257 26.56 25.75 1.98
N ILE A 258 26.26 25.76 0.69
CA ILE A 258 25.04 26.37 0.11
C ILE A 258 23.80 25.48 0.28
N GLU A 259 23.92 24.16 0.13
CA GLU A 259 22.80 23.23 0.30
C GLU A 259 22.39 23.10 1.78
N VAL A 260 23.34 23.31 2.71
CA VAL A 260 23.10 23.26 4.17
C VAL A 260 22.02 24.25 4.62
N HIS A 261 21.92 25.42 3.98
CA HIS A 261 20.87 26.40 4.29
C HIS A 261 19.48 25.89 3.92
N ILE A 262 19.35 25.18 2.81
CA ILE A 262 18.07 24.64 2.32
C ILE A 262 17.63 23.47 3.20
N THR A 263 18.56 22.59 3.57
CA THR A 263 18.30 21.47 4.48
C THR A 263 17.83 21.96 5.85
N ASN A 264 18.43 23.04 6.37
CA ASN A 264 18.01 23.65 7.64
C ASN A 264 16.59 24.25 7.61
N ILE A 265 16.20 24.91 6.52
CA ILE A 265 14.83 25.46 6.40
C ILE A 265 13.78 24.33 6.38
N LEU A 266 14.06 23.23 5.67
CA LEU A 266 13.19 22.05 5.63
C LEU A 266 13.11 21.35 6.99
N ILE A 267 14.22 21.24 7.72
CA ILE A 267 14.25 20.63 9.06
C ILE A 267 13.51 21.47 10.09
N ILE A 268 13.64 22.81 10.05
CA ILE A 268 12.89 23.69 10.94
C ILE A 268 11.39 23.51 10.71
N ASN A 269 10.93 23.41 9.46
CA ASN A 269 9.52 23.10 9.20
C ASN A 269 9.12 21.70 9.68
N LEU A 270 9.90 20.65 9.41
CA LEU A 270 9.59 19.28 9.88
C LEU A 270 9.56 19.14 11.41
N LEU A 271 10.44 19.84 12.13
CA LEU A 271 10.46 19.84 13.61
C LEU A 271 9.38 20.73 14.24
N ILE A 272 8.79 21.68 13.51
CA ILE A 272 7.67 22.51 13.99
C ILE A 272 6.32 21.78 13.81
N TYR A 273 6.22 20.87 12.84
CA TYR A 273 5.00 20.12 12.52
C TYR A 273 4.96 18.67 13.07
N SER A 274 5.92 18.28 13.92
CA SER A 274 5.89 17.04 14.72
C SER A 274 5.55 17.31 16.18
#